data_AF-A0A1Q2D496-F1
#
_entry.id   AF-A0A1Q2D496-F1
#
_cell.length_a   1.000
_cell.length_b   1.000
_cell.length_c   1.000
_cell.angle_alpha   90.00
_cell.angle_beta   90.00
_cell.angle_gamma   90.00
#
_symmetry.space_group_name_H-M   'P 1'
#
loop_
_entity.id
_entity.type
_entity.pdbx_description
1 polymer ?
#
loop_
_entity_poly.entity_id
_entity_poly.type
_entity_poly.pdbx_seq_one_letter_code
_entity_poly.pdbx_strand_id
1 'polypeptide(L)'
;MDKEISKSSNPIFSIQNVYATILFKANIGKDFTNVAVIKQSQQSMEILEKCISDSQRKAYHAKKYAEPALEYFKKSTSQDAKIYIDNAREILEEQLKLTSQEQKKIFGI
;
A
#
# COMPACT_ATOMS: atom_id res chain seq x y z
N MET A 1 -3.22 -0.31 -35.47
CA MET A 1 -3.16 -1.42 -34.49
C MET A 1 -2.19 -0.98 -33.40
N ASP A 2 -2.76 -0.41 -32.36
CA ASP A 2 -2.04 0.24 -31.28
C ASP A 2 -1.25 -0.79 -30.47
N LYS A 3 0.07 -0.60 -30.41
CA LYS A 3 0.95 -1.35 -29.52
C LYS A 3 1.76 -0.36 -28.69
N GLU A 4 1.05 0.49 -27.94
CA GLU A 4 1.61 1.13 -26.77
C GLU A 4 1.75 0.07 -25.66
N ILE A 5 2.85 -0.68 -25.74
CA ILE A 5 3.25 -1.59 -24.66
C ILE A 5 3.69 -0.69 -23.50
N SER A 6 2.76 -0.45 -22.59
CA SER A 6 2.91 0.15 -21.26
C SER A 6 4.25 -0.23 -20.61
N LYS A 7 5.28 0.60 -20.79
CA LYS A 7 6.45 0.67 -19.92
C LYS A 7 6.03 1.32 -18.60
N SER A 8 5.73 0.56 -17.54
CA SER A 8 5.72 1.14 -16.16
C SER A 8 5.55 0.17 -14.99
N SER A 9 5.41 -1.15 -15.18
CA SER A 9 5.39 -2.09 -14.06
C SER A 9 6.55 -3.06 -14.16
N ASN A 10 7.53 -2.98 -13.24
CA ASN A 10 8.49 -4.06 -13.06
C ASN A 10 7.70 -5.30 -12.61
N PRO A 11 7.66 -6.39 -13.40
CA PRO A 11 6.81 -7.56 -13.12
C PRO A 11 7.04 -8.15 -11.73
N ILE A 12 8.26 -8.01 -11.18
CA ILE A 12 8.64 -8.49 -9.85
C ILE A 12 7.80 -7.81 -8.76
N PHE A 13 7.61 -6.49 -8.80
CA PHE A 13 6.83 -5.77 -7.80
C PHE A 13 5.33 -6.08 -7.89
N SER A 14 4.81 -6.33 -9.10
CA SER A 14 3.41 -6.78 -9.27
C SER A 14 3.18 -8.14 -8.61
N ILE A 15 4.11 -9.09 -8.78
CA ILE A 15 4.03 -10.41 -8.15
C ILE A 15 4.17 -10.29 -6.62
N GLN A 16 5.12 -9.50 -6.15
CA GLN A 16 5.33 -9.26 -4.71
C GLN A 16 4.11 -8.61 -4.05
N ASN A 17 3.47 -7.64 -4.70
CA ASN A 17 2.27 -6.99 -4.18
C ASN A 17 1.11 -7.99 -4.04
N VAL A 18 0.89 -8.85 -5.05
CA VAL A 18 -0.13 -9.91 -4.99
C VAL A 18 0.20 -10.91 -3.87
N TYR A 19 1.44 -11.38 -3.80
CA TYR A 19 1.90 -12.28 -2.74
C TYR A 19 1.66 -11.70 -1.35
N ALA A 20 2.07 -10.44 -1.13
CA ALA A 20 1.91 -9.76 0.15
C ALA A 20 0.44 -9.56 0.52
N THR A 21 -0.41 -9.20 -0.46
CA THR A 21 -1.86 -9.07 -0.24
C THR A 21 -2.47 -10.40 0.21
N ILE A 22 -2.09 -11.52 -0.41
CA ILE A 22 -2.59 -12.86 -0.03
C ILE A 22 -2.08 -13.23 1.37
N LEU A 23 -0.78 -13.04 1.63
CA LEU A 23 -0.17 -13.35 2.93
C LEU A 23 -0.82 -12.54 4.07
N PHE A 24 -1.10 -11.26 3.83
CA PHE A 24 -1.77 -10.39 4.79
C PHE A 24 -3.17 -10.92 5.12
N LYS A 25 -3.99 -11.14 4.09
CA LYS A 25 -5.38 -11.61 4.23
C LYS A 25 -5.47 -12.98 4.91
N ALA A 26 -4.51 -13.85 4.66
CA ALA A 26 -4.44 -15.16 5.29
C ALA A 26 -4.16 -15.10 6.81
N ASN A 27 -3.68 -13.97 7.33
CA ASN A 27 -3.24 -13.84 8.72
C ASN A 27 -4.00 -12.80 9.53
N ILE A 28 -4.46 -11.70 8.93
CA ILE A 28 -5.09 -10.59 9.67
C ILE A 28 -6.39 -10.96 10.42
N GLY A 29 -7.08 -12.01 9.96
CA GLY A 29 -8.27 -12.58 10.61
C GLY A 29 -7.99 -13.60 11.71
N LYS A 30 -6.73 -13.99 11.93
CA LYS A 30 -6.33 -15.00 12.92
C LYS A 30 -6.05 -14.37 14.29
N ASP A 31 -5.78 -15.23 15.27
CA ASP A 31 -5.38 -14.84 16.61
C ASP A 31 -4.07 -14.04 16.59
N PHE A 32 -4.17 -12.76 16.96
CA PHE A 32 -3.08 -11.80 16.98
C PHE A 32 -2.25 -11.83 18.28
N THR A 33 -2.33 -12.93 19.03
CA THR A 33 -1.37 -13.28 20.09
C THR A 33 -0.32 -14.30 19.61
N ASN A 34 -0.58 -14.97 18.48
CA ASN A 34 0.35 -15.92 17.89
C ASN A 34 1.51 -15.20 17.18
N VAL A 35 2.73 -15.41 17.67
CA VAL A 35 3.96 -14.78 17.13
C VAL A 35 4.16 -15.05 15.64
N ALA A 36 3.81 -16.23 15.14
CA ALA A 36 3.96 -16.54 13.71
C ALA A 36 2.96 -15.74 12.85
N VAL A 37 1.73 -15.54 13.33
CA VAL A 37 0.71 -14.72 12.65
C VAL A 37 1.20 -13.27 12.58
N ILE A 38 1.66 -12.73 13.71
CA ILE A 38 2.18 -11.36 13.78
C ILE A 38 3.34 -11.16 12.80
N LYS A 39 4.34 -12.06 12.82
CA LYS A 39 5.51 -11.97 11.94
C LYS A 39 5.14 -12.04 10.45
N GLN A 40 4.20 -12.91 10.08
CA GLN A 40 3.77 -13.02 8.68
C GLN A 40 2.96 -11.79 8.24
N SER A 41 2.09 -11.26 9.11
CA SER A 41 1.38 -10.00 8.84
C SER A 41 2.35 -8.83 8.71
N GLN A 42 3.36 -8.73 9.58
CA GLN A 42 4.41 -7.70 9.48
C GLN A 42 5.20 -7.84 8.18
N GLN A 43 5.66 -9.04 7.83
CA GLN A 43 6.38 -9.30 6.58
C GLN A 43 5.55 -8.86 5.36
N SER A 44 4.24 -9.13 5.34
CA SER A 44 3.39 -8.66 4.25
C SER A 44 3.30 -7.13 4.18
N MET A 45 3.25 -6.44 5.32
CA MET A 45 3.25 -4.96 5.37
C MET A 45 4.54 -4.37 4.81
N GLU A 46 5.70 -4.92 5.17
CA GLU A 46 7.01 -4.48 4.66
C GLU A 46 7.11 -4.62 3.13
N ILE A 47 6.56 -5.70 2.57
CA ILE A 47 6.56 -5.90 1.11
C ILE A 47 5.63 -4.89 0.44
N LEU A 48 4.43 -4.66 0.99
CA LEU A 48 3.48 -3.69 0.46
C LEU A 48 4.04 -2.26 0.49
N GLU A 49 4.75 -1.90 1.56
CA GLU A 49 5.42 -0.61 1.71
C GLU A 49 6.50 -0.39 0.64
N LYS A 50 7.35 -1.39 0.40
CA LYS A 50 8.34 -1.34 -0.70
C LYS A 50 7.69 -1.22 -2.06
N CYS A 51 6.56 -1.90 -2.28
CA CYS A 51 5.86 -1.83 -3.56
C CYS A 51 5.25 -0.44 -3.83
N ILE A 52 4.84 0.30 -2.79
CA ILE A 52 4.31 1.66 -2.98
C ILE A 52 5.45 2.69 -3.16
N SER A 53 6.60 2.52 -2.48
CA SER A 53 7.74 3.43 -2.66
C SER A 53 8.29 3.40 -4.09
N ASP A 54 8.29 2.24 -4.73
CA ASP A 54 8.89 2.03 -6.06
C ASP A 54 7.90 2.21 -7.23
N SER A 55 6.61 2.43 -6.96
CA SER A 55 5.60 2.53 -8.01
C SER A 55 5.46 3.94 -8.58
N GLN A 56 5.49 4.05 -9.93
CA GLN A 56 5.12 5.28 -10.64
C GLN A 56 3.60 5.58 -10.56
N ARG A 57 2.76 4.60 -10.17
CA ARG A 57 1.29 4.74 -10.07
C ARG A 57 0.84 4.90 -8.63
N LYS A 58 1.38 5.90 -7.94
CA LYS A 58 1.23 6.10 -6.49
C LYS A 58 -0.24 6.10 -6.02
N ALA A 59 -1.17 6.72 -6.73
CA ALA A 59 -2.59 6.79 -6.31
C ALA A 59 -3.29 5.42 -6.17
N TYR A 60 -3.16 4.53 -7.16
CA TYR A 60 -3.80 3.20 -7.10
C TYR A 60 -3.17 2.33 -6.00
N HIS A 61 -1.84 2.36 -5.88
CA HIS A 61 -1.14 1.57 -4.88
C HIS A 61 -1.29 2.15 -3.47
N ALA A 62 -1.53 3.45 -3.30
CA ALA A 62 -1.75 4.09 -2.01
C ALA A 62 -2.96 3.50 -1.29
N LYS A 63 -4.09 3.36 -2.01
CA LYS A 63 -5.28 2.70 -1.44
C LYS A 63 -5.01 1.24 -1.07
N LYS A 64 -4.28 0.52 -1.93
CA LYS A 64 -3.92 -0.90 -1.70
C LYS A 64 -2.99 -1.12 -0.51
N TYR A 65 -2.21 -0.11 -0.13
CA TYR A 65 -1.39 -0.14 1.08
C TYR A 65 -2.18 0.33 2.31
N ALA A 66 -3.00 1.36 2.18
CA ALA A 66 -3.76 1.96 3.28
C ALA A 66 -4.79 1.01 3.91
N GLU A 67 -5.46 0.19 3.09
CA GLU A 67 -6.42 -0.82 3.57
C GLU A 67 -5.75 -1.81 4.56
N PRO A 68 -4.67 -2.53 4.19
CA PRO A 68 -3.90 -3.35 5.12
C PRO A 68 -3.32 -2.59 6.32
N ALA A 69 -2.79 -1.38 6.13
CA ALA A 69 -2.21 -0.59 7.22
C ALA A 69 -3.23 -0.30 8.32
N LEU A 70 -4.45 0.08 7.94
CA LEU A 70 -5.55 0.33 8.87
C LEU A 70 -5.97 -0.95 9.61
N GLU A 71 -6.09 -2.08 8.91
CA GLU A 71 -6.45 -3.35 9.54
C GLU A 71 -5.37 -3.83 10.52
N TYR A 72 -4.09 -3.71 10.15
CA TYR A 72 -2.97 -4.05 11.01
C TYR A 72 -2.95 -3.20 12.28
N PHE A 73 -3.16 -1.88 12.15
CA PHE A 73 -3.24 -0.96 13.28
C PHE A 73 -4.41 -1.25 14.23
N LYS A 74 -5.55 -1.72 13.70
CA LYS A 74 -6.68 -2.17 14.54
C LYS A 74 -6.35 -3.43 15.35
N LYS A 75 -5.39 -4.24 14.91
CA LYS A 75 -5.00 -5.51 15.54
C LYS A 75 -3.76 -5.40 16.42
N SER A 76 -2.90 -4.42 16.16
CA SER A 76 -1.62 -4.24 16.85
C SER A 76 -1.44 -2.81 17.31
N THR A 77 -1.04 -2.63 18.57
CA THR A 77 -0.62 -1.34 19.13
C THR A 77 0.89 -1.11 19.02
N SER A 78 1.60 -1.92 18.24
CA SER A 78 3.06 -1.81 18.06
C SER A 78 3.45 -0.49 17.40
N GLN A 79 4.71 -0.09 17.60
CA GLN A 79 5.24 1.10 16.95
C GLN A 79 5.22 0.97 15.41
N ASP A 80 5.53 -0.22 14.89
CA ASP A 80 5.47 -0.50 13.45
C ASP A 80 4.06 -0.30 12.89
N ALA A 81 3.03 -0.69 13.63
CA ALA A 81 1.64 -0.49 13.21
C ALA A 81 1.29 1.00 13.07
N LYS A 82 1.81 1.85 13.97
CA LYS A 82 1.67 3.31 13.88
C LYS A 82 2.39 3.86 12.66
N ILE A 83 3.63 3.41 12.43
CA ILE A 83 4.42 3.82 11.26
C ILE A 83 3.67 3.50 9.97
N TYR A 84 3.12 2.29 9.82
CA TYR A 84 2.41 1.92 8.59
C TYR A 84 1.16 2.78 8.34
N ILE A 85 0.36 3.08 9.37
CA ILE A 85 -0.84 3.90 9.19
C ILE A 85 -0.50 5.38 8.96
N ASP A 86 0.57 5.88 9.58
CA ASP A 86 1.07 7.24 9.34
C ASP A 86 1.60 7.38 7.91
N ASN A 87 2.43 6.43 7.45
CA ASN A 87 2.91 6.38 6.07
C ASN A 87 1.74 6.31 5.07
N ALA A 88 0.72 5.50 5.36
CA ALA A 88 -0.47 5.41 4.52
C ALA A 88 -1.21 6.75 4.43
N ARG A 89 -1.36 7.46 5.55
CA ARG A 89 -1.98 8.78 5.60
C ARG A 89 -1.19 9.79 4.76
N GLU A 90 0.13 9.87 4.97
CA GLU A 90 1.00 10.81 4.26
C GLU A 90 0.91 10.61 2.75
N ILE A 91 1.03 9.35 2.29
CA ILE A 91 0.94 9.03 0.86
C ILE A 91 -0.42 9.45 0.30
N LEU A 92 -1.52 9.14 0.99
CA LEU A 92 -2.87 9.52 0.53
C LEU A 92 -3.03 11.05 0.46
N GLU A 93 -2.55 11.78 1.44
CA GLU A 93 -2.59 13.25 1.46
C GLU A 93 -1.77 13.87 0.32
N GLU A 94 -0.58 13.32 0.04
CA GLU A 94 0.23 13.73 -1.11
C GLU A 94 -0.53 13.52 -2.42
N GLN A 95 -1.16 12.35 -2.61
CA GLN A 95 -1.92 12.07 -3.83
C GLN A 95 -3.12 13.00 -4.00
N LEU A 96 -3.85 13.30 -2.91
CA LEU A 96 -4.99 14.24 -2.95
C LEU A 96 -4.56 15.66 -3.33
N LYS A 97 -3.41 16.12 -2.83
CA LYS A 97 -2.84 17.43 -3.20
C LYS A 97 -2.48 17.48 -4.68
N LEU A 98 -1.83 16.43 -5.21
CA LEU A 98 -1.47 16.33 -6.63
C LEU A 98 -2.71 16.37 -7.52
N THR A 99 -3.72 15.54 -7.22
CA THR A 99 -4.97 15.52 -7.99
C THR A 99 -5.69 16.87 -7.96
N SER A 100 -5.70 17.56 -6.81
CA SER A 100 -6.30 18.89 -6.69
C SER A 100 -5.57 19.94 -7.54
N GLN A 101 -4.24 19.89 -7.61
CA GLN A 101 -3.44 20.80 -8.44
C GLN A 101 -3.63 20.53 -9.94
N GLU A 102 -3.70 19.27 -10.34
CA GLU A 102 -3.99 18.87 -11.72
C GLU A 102 -5.38 19.35 -12.15
N GLN A 103 -6.39 19.19 -11.30
CA GLN A 103 -7.74 19.71 -11.57
C GLN A 103 -7.76 21.23 -11.74
N LYS A 104 -7.11 22.00 -10.86
CA LYS A 104 -6.99 23.46 -11.02
C LYS A 104 -6.34 23.86 -12.34
N LYS A 105 -5.30 23.12 -12.77
CA LYS A 105 -4.60 23.37 -14.04
C LYS A 105 -5.48 23.06 -15.26
N ILE A 106 -6.31 22.02 -15.20
CA ILE A 106 -7.23 21.64 -16.27
C ILE A 106 -8.43 22.59 -16.36
N PHE A 107 -8.98 22.99 -15.22
CA PHE A 107 -10.21 23.77 -15.15
C PHE A 107 -10.00 25.28 -14.97
N GLY A 108 -8.75 25.75 -14.85
CA GLY A 108 -8.41 27.18 -14.80
C GLY A 108 -8.99 27.94 -13.61
N ILE A 109 -9.14 27.27 -12.46
CA ILE A 109 -9.65 27.84 -11.19
C ILE A 109 -8.53 27.99 -10.16
#